data_AF-N9FC88-F1
#
_entry.id   AF-N9FC88-F1
#
_cell.length_a   1.000
_cell.length_b   1.000
_cell.length_c   1.000
_cell.angle_alpha   90.00
_cell.angle_beta   90.00
_cell.angle_gamma   90.00
#
_symmetry.space_group_name_H-M   'P 1'
#
loop_
_entity.id
_entity.type
_entity.pdbx_description
1 polymer ?
#
loop_
_entity_poly.entity_id
_entity_poly.type
_entity_poly.pdbx_seq_one_letter_code
_entity_poly.pdbx_strand_id
1 'polypeptide(L)' 'MRGAGLMIGIELIHPVANIPQLASEKFGVLLNVTQGKVIRLLPPLIMSDDQVEYLAQQISLLLKELSQNYVEPQP' A
#
# COMPACT_ATOMS: atom_id res chain seq x y z
N MET A 1 -10.82 -3.48 -3.31
CA MET A 1 -10.00 -4.35 -2.42
C MET A 1 -10.39 -5.80 -2.68
N ARG A 2 -9.42 -6.73 -2.67
CA ARG A 2 -9.64 -8.18 -2.80
C ARG A 2 -8.72 -8.90 -1.81
N GLY A 3 -9.09 -10.09 -1.32
CA GLY A 3 -8.18 -10.88 -0.49
C GLY A 3 -8.68 -12.27 -0.09
N ALA A 4 -7.75 -13.10 0.37
CA ALA A 4 -8.00 -14.43 0.93
C ALA A 4 -7.03 -14.67 2.10
N GLY A 5 -7.54 -14.72 3.33
CA GLY A 5 -6.72 -14.66 4.53
C GLY A 5 -5.88 -13.38 4.56
N LEU A 6 -4.58 -13.51 4.78
CA LEU A 6 -3.64 -12.39 4.82
C LEU A 6 -3.13 -11.95 3.43
N MET A 7 -3.52 -12.62 2.35
CA MET A 7 -3.19 -12.14 0.99
C MET A 7 -4.16 -11.04 0.59
N ILE A 8 -3.71 -9.78 0.64
CA ILE A 8 -4.56 -8.60 0.38
C ILE A 8 -4.05 -7.84 -0.86
N GLY A 9 -4.97 -7.52 -1.77
CA GLY A 9 -4.72 -6.71 -2.96
C GLY A 9 -5.50 -5.40 -2.92
N ILE A 10 -4.78 -4.28 -3.07
CA ILE A 10 -5.34 -2.92 -3.16
C ILE A 10 -5.07 -2.40 -4.57
N GLU A 11 -6.13 -2.22 -5.35
CA GLU A 11 -6.06 -1.64 -6.68
C GLU A 11 -6.37 -0.14 -6.59
N LEU A 12 -5.43 0.68 -7.05
CA LEU A 12 -5.57 2.14 -7.14
C LEU A 12 -6.39 2.52 -8.37
N ILE A 13 -7.05 3.68 -8.38
CA ILE A 13 -7.81 4.11 -9.56
C ILE A 13 -6.85 4.46 -10.71
N HIS A 14 -5.71 5.07 -10.39
CA HIS A 14 -4.69 5.48 -11.34
C HIS A 14 -3.33 4.85 -11.00
N PRO A 15 -2.47 4.59 -12.00
CA PRO A 15 -1.09 4.19 -11.73
C PRO A 15 -0.34 5.30 -11.01
N VAL A 16 0.41 4.94 -9.96
CA VAL A 16 1.31 5.88 -9.27
C VAL A 16 2.71 5.32 -9.28
N ALA A 17 3.68 6.14 -9.67
CA ALA A 17 5.08 5.76 -9.70
C ALA A 17 5.68 5.75 -8.28
N ASN A 18 6.76 4.98 -8.10
CA ASN A 18 7.62 5.01 -6.91
C ASN A 18 6.93 4.70 -5.56
N ILE A 19 5.76 4.04 -5.56
CA ILE A 19 5.06 3.65 -4.33
C ILE A 19 5.92 2.79 -3.40
N PRO A 20 6.65 1.74 -3.88
CA PRO A 20 7.49 0.93 -2.98
C PRO A 20 8.55 1.75 -2.25
N GLN A 21 9.14 2.72 -2.94
CA GLN A 21 10.18 3.57 -2.38
C GLN A 21 9.61 4.55 -1.37
N LEU A 22 8.49 5.20 -1.70
CA LEU A 22 7.75 6.05 -0.76
C LEU A 22 7.32 5.30 0.51
N ALA A 23 6.77 4.09 0.34
CA ALA A 23 6.33 3.23 1.43
C ALA A 23 7.51 2.87 2.37
N SER A 24 8.66 2.53 1.80
CA SER A 24 9.85 2.19 2.58
C SER A 24 10.42 3.41 3.30
N GLU A 25 10.59 4.54 2.61
CA GLU A 25 11.31 5.71 3.14
C GLU A 25 10.49 6.49 4.16
N LYS A 26 9.18 6.64 3.96
CA LYS A 26 8.33 7.48 4.83
C LYS A 26 7.50 6.70 5.83
N PHE A 27 7.09 5.48 5.49
CA PHE A 27 6.15 4.70 6.30
C PHE A 27 6.80 3.44 6.89
N GLY A 28 8.05 3.15 6.55
CA GLY A 28 8.78 1.98 7.05
C GLY A 28 8.15 0.65 6.64
N VAL A 29 7.42 0.62 5.51
CA VAL A 29 6.76 -0.59 5.01
C VAL A 29 7.33 -1.00 3.68
N LEU A 30 7.73 -2.27 3.58
CA LEU A 30 8.10 -2.91 2.33
C LEU A 30 6.88 -3.58 1.71
N LEU A 31 6.56 -3.21 0.48
CA LEU A 31 5.44 -3.76 -0.27
C LEU A 31 5.79 -3.89 -1.75
N ASN A 32 5.07 -4.75 -2.46
CA ASN A 32 5.20 -4.89 -3.89
C ASN A 32 4.03 -4.21 -4.61
N VAL A 33 4.33 -3.56 -5.74
CA VAL A 33 3.33 -2.97 -6.62
C VAL A 33 3.45 -3.55 -8.02
N THR A 34 2.37 -4.16 -8.49
CA THR A 34 2.27 -4.75 -9.83
C THR A 34 1.60 -3.76 -10.78
N GLN A 35 2.17 -3.58 -11.98
CA GLN A 35 1.66 -2.66 -13.02
C GLN A 35 1.45 -1.21 -12.54
N GLY A 36 2.19 -0.78 -11.50
CA GLY A 36 2.06 0.57 -10.93
C GLY A 36 0.71 0.88 -10.27
N LYS A 37 -0.19 -0.10 -10.18
CA LYS A 37 -1.61 0.12 -9.79
C LYS A 37 -2.09 -0.83 -8.70
N VAL A 38 -1.48 -2.02 -8.56
CA VAL A 38 -1.94 -3.03 -7.60
C VAL A 38 -0.90 -3.23 -6.51
N ILE A 39 -1.19 -2.74 -5.30
CA ILE A 39 -0.41 -2.99 -4.09
C ILE A 39 -0.77 -4.39 -3.58
N ARG A 40 0.25 -5.22 -3.31
CA ARG A 40 0.09 -6.57 -2.77
C ARG A 40 0.71 -6.64 -1.38
N LEU A 41 -0.13 -6.94 -0.39
CA LEU A 41 0.29 -7.18 0.97
C LEU A 41 0.30 -8.68 1.21
N LEU A 42 1.48 -9.18 1.55
CA LEU A 42 1.73 -10.57 1.93
C LEU A 42 2.46 -10.58 3.28
N PRO A 43 1.81 -10.12 4.36
CA PRO A 43 2.41 -10.14 5.69
C PRO A 43 2.69 -11.58 6.15
N PRO A 44 3.75 -11.82 6.93
CA PRO A 44 4.00 -13.11 7.55
C PRO A 44 2.81 -13.59 8.39
N LEU A 45 2.50 -14.89 8.33
CA LEU A 45 1.41 -15.49 9.13
C LEU A 45 1.67 -15.51 10.65
N ILE A 46 2.88 -15.12 11.07
CA ILE A 46 3.37 -15.14 12.45
C ILE A 46 3.32 -13.76 13.12
N MET A 47 2.70 -12.76 12.49
CA MET A 47 2.59 -11.42 13.05
C MET A 47 1.70 -11.38 14.30
N SER A 48 2.07 -10.55 15.27
CA SER A 48 1.19 -10.23 16.40
C SER A 48 0.10 -9.23 16.00
N ASP A 49 -0.97 -9.14 16.80
CA ASP A 49 -2.04 -8.16 16.57
C ASP A 49 -1.51 -6.73 16.52
N ASP A 50 -0.55 -6.37 17.39
CA ASP A 50 0.10 -5.05 17.38
C ASP A 50 0.84 -4.78 16.06
N GLN A 51 1.49 -5.79 15.48
CA GLN A 51 2.16 -5.66 14.18
C GLN A 51 1.15 -5.52 13.04
N VAL A 52 0.01 -6.22 13.12
CA VAL A 52 -1.09 -6.07 12.16
C VAL A 52 -1.66 -4.66 12.20
N GLU A 53 -1.92 -4.14 13.40
CA GLU A 53 -2.44 -2.78 13.60
C GLU A 53 -1.47 -1.74 13.07
N TYR A 54 -0.17 -1.88 13.38
CA TYR A 54 0.88 -1.01 12.85
C TYR A 54 0.91 -1.04 11.32
N LEU A 55 0.92 -2.23 10.71
CA LEU A 55 0.94 -2.36 9.25
C LEU A 55 -0.31 -1.69 8.63
N ALA A 56 -1.50 -1.97 9.18
CA ALA A 56 -2.75 -1.38 8.69
C ALA A 56 -2.73 0.15 8.79
N GLN A 57 -2.20 0.70 9.89
CA GLN A 57 -2.06 2.14 10.08
C GLN A 57 -1.11 2.76 9.06
N GLN A 58 0.08 2.16 8.85
CA GLN A 58 1.06 2.67 7.88
C GLN A 58 0.52 2.63 6.44
N ILE A 59 -0.17 1.55 6.06
CA ILE A 59 -0.82 1.45 4.75
C ILE A 59 -1.92 2.51 4.59
N SER A 60 -2.72 2.75 5.63
CA SER A 60 -3.75 3.79 5.61
C SER A 60 -3.16 5.19 5.40
N LEU A 61 -2.07 5.51 6.11
CA LEU A 61 -1.35 6.78 5.96
C LEU A 61 -0.74 6.94 4.56
N LEU A 62 -0.11 5.88 4.03
CA LEU A 62 0.40 5.86 2.67
C LEU A 62 -0.71 6.15 1.65
N LEU A 63 -1.84 5.45 1.73
CA LEU A 63 -2.96 5.65 0.82
C LEU A 63 -3.53 7.07 0.91
N LYS A 64 -3.58 7.64 2.13
CA LYS A 64 -3.98 9.04 2.33
C LYS A 64 -3.01 9.99 1.63
N GLU A 65 -1.70 9.81 1.78
CA GLU A 65 -0.70 10.65 1.09
C GLU A 65 -0.82 10.54 -0.44
N LEU A 66 -0.98 9.31 -0.96
CA LEU A 66 -1.21 9.09 -2.38
C LEU A 66 -2.47 9.80 -2.90
N SER A 67 -3.53 9.85 -2.09
CA SER A 67 -4.77 10.55 -2.44
C SER A 67 -4.62 12.08 -2.47
N GLN A 68 -3.78 12.65 -1.61
CA GLN A 68 -3.55 14.10 -1.54
C GLN A 68 -2.59 14.61 -2.62
N ASN A 69 -1.64 13.76 -3.03
CA ASN A 69 -0.67 14.08 -4.08
C ASN A 69 -1.16 13.73 -5.49
N TYR A 70 -2.37 13.17 -5.61
CA TYR A 70 -2.97 12.90 -6.91
C TYR A 70 -3.31 14.23 -7.59
N VAL A 71 -2.59 14.53 -8.67
CA VAL A 71 -2.96 15.57 -9.63
C VAL A 71 -3.60 14.86 -10.81
N GLU A 72 -4.81 15.29 -11.17
CA GLU A 72 -5.54 14.75 -12.31
C GLU A 72 -4.66 14.87 -13.57
N PRO A 73 -4.40 13.78 -14.31
CA PRO A 73 -3.61 13.85 -15.52
C PRO A 73 -4.38 14.72 -16.53
N GLN A 74 -3.78 15.85 -16.92
CA GLN A 74 -4.38 16.72 -17.93
C GLN A 74 -4.51 15.95 -19.26
N PRO A 75 -5.68 16.03 -19.94
CA PRO A 75 -5.92 15.36 -21.22
C PRO A 75 -5.05 15.91 -22.36
#